data_AF-A0A4U5M924-F1
#
_entry.id   AF-A0A4U5M924-F1
#
_cell.length_a   1.000
_cell.length_b   1.000
_cell.length_c   1.000
_cell.angle_alpha   90.00
_cell.angle_beta   90.00
_cell.angle_gamma   90.00
#
_symmetry.space_group_name_H-M   'P 1'
#
loop_
_entity.id
_entity.type
_entity.pdbx_description
1 polymer ?
#
loop_
_entity_poly.entity_id
_entity_poly.type
_entity_poly.pdbx_seq_one_letter_code
_entity_poly.pdbx_strand_id
1 'polypeptide(L)'
;MDPEEKSWMWGWIKGNRKWHAWNKCVGLSKSDAKFLFIEEVRSLEQRLPELLEKWKDDADPRIPDESVWQPEERAEVAEAVRIGKLERRERDRIKREEEEKLGMWDE
;
A
#
# COMPACT_ATOMS: atom_id res chain seq x y z
N MET A 1 -13.10 16.56 7.88
CA MET A 1 -13.72 15.93 6.69
C MET A 1 -13.17 16.66 5.48
N ASP A 2 -12.48 15.95 4.59
CA ASP A 2 -11.77 16.53 3.46
C ASP A 2 -12.75 17.28 2.52
N PRO A 3 -12.48 18.55 2.15
CA PRO A 3 -13.29 19.29 1.19
C PRO A 3 -13.46 18.58 -0.17
N GLU A 4 -12.46 17.82 -0.63
CA GLU A 4 -12.50 17.08 -1.90
C GLU A 4 -13.52 15.94 -1.85
N GLU A 5 -13.68 15.29 -0.68
CA GLU A 5 -14.64 14.21 -0.49
C GLU A 5 -16.11 14.67 -0.54
N LYS A 6 -16.36 15.98 -0.37
CA LYS A 6 -17.69 16.60 -0.52
C LYS A 6 -17.97 17.10 -1.93
N SER A 7 -16.99 17.06 -2.84
CA SER A 7 -17.18 17.49 -4.21
C SER A 7 -18.10 16.54 -4.96
N TRP A 8 -19.13 17.08 -5.61
CA TRP A 8 -20.02 16.30 -6.50
C TRP A 8 -19.22 15.58 -7.60
N MET A 9 -18.15 16.21 -8.09
CA MET A 9 -17.24 15.65 -9.09
C MET A 9 -16.47 14.43 -8.55
N TRP A 10 -16.08 14.46 -7.27
CA TRP A 10 -15.44 13.32 -6.62
C TRP A 10 -16.39 12.13 -6.46
N GLY A 11 -17.63 12.41 -6.03
CA GLY A 11 -18.69 11.41 -5.98
C GLY A 11 -18.97 10.77 -7.34
N TRP A 12 -19.00 11.58 -8.41
CA TRP A 12 -19.19 11.12 -9.77
C TRP A 12 -18.03 10.25 -10.26
N ILE A 13 -16.77 10.65 -10.06
CA ILE A 13 -15.58 9.87 -10.46
C ILE A 13 -15.55 8.50 -9.76
N LYS A 14 -15.80 8.47 -8.45
CA LYS A 14 -15.85 7.22 -7.68
C LYS A 14 -17.01 6.33 -8.13
N GLY A 15 -18.19 6.92 -8.36
CA GLY A 15 -19.36 6.22 -8.90
C GLY A 15 -19.07 5.59 -10.25
N ASN A 16 -18.45 6.35 -11.16
CA ASN A 16 -18.11 5.87 -12.50
C ASN A 16 -17.07 4.73 -12.45
N ARG A 17 -16.05 4.83 -11.59
CA ARG A 17 -15.08 3.74 -11.38
C ARG A 17 -15.74 2.46 -10.89
N LYS A 18 -16.67 2.55 -9.92
CA LYS A 18 -17.43 1.39 -9.42
C LYS A 18 -18.28 0.77 -10.53
N TRP A 19 -18.97 1.60 -11.31
CA TRP A 19 -19.80 1.14 -12.42
C TRP A 19 -18.98 0.43 -13.50
N HIS A 20 -17.83 1.00 -13.90
CA HIS A 20 -16.94 0.34 -14.86
C HIS A 20 -16.35 -0.97 -14.32
N ALA A 21 -15.99 -1.04 -13.04
CA ALA A 21 -15.51 -2.28 -12.42
C ALA A 21 -16.61 -3.35 -12.42
N TRP A 22 -17.84 -2.99 -12.07
CA TRP A 22 -19.00 -3.89 -12.16
C TRP A 22 -19.20 -4.39 -13.59
N ASN A 23 -19.14 -3.52 -14.58
CA ASN A 23 -19.38 -3.90 -15.97
C ASN A 23 -18.37 -4.92 -16.51
N LYS A 24 -17.14 -4.91 -16.00
CA LYS A 24 -16.14 -5.95 -16.34
C LYS A 24 -16.54 -7.34 -15.83
N CYS A 25 -17.46 -7.41 -14.87
CA CYS A 25 -17.98 -8.65 -14.29
C CYS A 25 -19.34 -9.07 -14.89
N VAL A 26 -19.83 -8.39 -15.94
CA VAL A 26 -21.09 -8.77 -16.60
C VAL A 26 -20.96 -10.19 -17.18
N GLY A 27 -21.96 -11.03 -16.91
CA GLY A 27 -21.96 -12.44 -17.32
C GLY A 27 -21.34 -13.39 -16.28
N LEU A 28 -20.75 -12.86 -15.20
CA LEU A 28 -20.24 -13.66 -14.10
C LEU A 28 -21.40 -14.22 -13.25
N SER A 29 -21.36 -15.51 -12.94
CA SER A 29 -22.37 -16.11 -12.06
C SER A 29 -22.19 -15.62 -10.62
N LYS A 30 -23.26 -15.71 -9.81
CA LYS A 30 -23.18 -15.36 -8.39
C LYS A 30 -22.19 -16.22 -7.62
N SER A 31 -22.05 -17.50 -7.98
CA SER A 31 -21.09 -18.41 -7.35
C SER A 31 -19.65 -18.03 -7.69
N ASP A 32 -19.37 -17.73 -8.96
CA ASP A 32 -18.02 -17.36 -9.40
C ASP A 32 -17.61 -16.01 -8.81
N ALA A 33 -18.54 -15.05 -8.73
CA ALA A 33 -18.30 -13.76 -8.09
C ALA A 33 -17.91 -13.91 -6.61
N LYS A 34 -18.61 -14.81 -5.88
CA LYS A 34 -18.28 -15.11 -4.47
C LYS A 34 -16.92 -15.77 -4.34
N PHE A 35 -16.63 -16.75 -5.20
CA PHE A 35 -15.35 -17.46 -5.19
C PHE A 35 -14.19 -16.50 -5.44
N LEU A 36 -14.27 -15.69 -6.50
CA LEU A 36 -13.24 -14.70 -6.85
C LEU A 36 -13.04 -13.67 -5.73
N PHE A 37 -14.12 -13.21 -5.09
CA PHE A 37 -14.01 -12.30 -3.97
C PHE A 37 -13.22 -12.91 -2.80
N ILE A 38 -13.52 -14.15 -2.43
CA ILE A 38 -12.83 -14.86 -1.33
C ILE A 38 -11.35 -15.06 -1.67
N GLU A 39 -11.04 -15.47 -2.90
CA GLU A 39 -9.66 -15.67 -3.35
C GLU A 39 -8.85 -14.37 -3.34
N GLU A 40 -9.44 -13.27 -3.81
CA GLU A 40 -8.77 -11.95 -3.76
C GLU A 40 -8.54 -11.47 -2.32
N VAL A 41 -9.49 -11.70 -1.40
CA VAL A 41 -9.29 -11.37 0.02
C VAL A 41 -8.14 -12.18 0.61
N ARG A 42 -8.08 -13.49 0.37
CA ARG A 42 -6.97 -14.33 0.83
C ARG A 42 -5.63 -13.90 0.24
N SER A 43 -5.62 -13.59 -1.05
CA SER A 43 -4.44 -13.05 -1.73
C SER A 43 -4.01 -11.70 -1.15
N LEU A 44 -4.97 -10.86 -0.75
CA LEU A 44 -4.69 -9.60 -0.07
C LEU A 44 -4.12 -9.84 1.33
N GLU A 45 -4.68 -10.76 2.11
CA GLU A 45 -4.18 -11.11 3.45
C GLU A 45 -2.71 -11.57 3.41
N GLN A 46 -2.35 -12.38 2.40
CA GLN A 46 -0.97 -12.82 2.19
C GLN A 46 -0.03 -11.66 1.83
N ARG A 47 -0.50 -10.71 1.03
CA ARG A 47 0.29 -9.53 0.59
C ARG A 47 0.27 -8.39 1.60
N LEU A 48 -0.65 -8.41 2.57
CA LEU A 48 -0.87 -7.31 3.50
C LEU A 48 0.41 -6.91 4.27
N PRO A 49 1.23 -7.84 4.80
CA PRO A 49 2.48 -7.46 5.48
C PRO A 49 3.42 -6.67 4.57
N GLU A 50 3.59 -7.10 3.32
CA GLU A 50 4.44 -6.41 2.35
C GLU A 50 3.88 -5.04 1.96
N LEU A 51 2.56 -4.95 1.77
CA LEU A 51 1.87 -3.69 1.48
C LEU A 51 1.99 -2.71 2.62
N LEU A 52 1.90 -3.17 3.87
CA LEU A 52 2.10 -2.35 5.06
C LEU A 52 3.54 -1.86 5.15
N GLU A 53 4.52 -2.73 4.90
CA GLU A 53 5.93 -2.32 4.88
C GLU A 53 6.23 -1.31 3.78
N LYS A 54 5.65 -1.49 2.59
CA LYS A 54 5.74 -0.51 1.52
C LYS A 54 5.08 0.81 1.89
N TRP A 55 3.90 0.77 2.50
CA TRP A 55 3.21 1.99 2.94
C TRP A 55 4.01 2.75 4.01
N LYS A 56 4.66 2.05 4.95
CA LYS A 56 5.58 2.67 5.91
C LYS A 56 6.76 3.35 5.22
N ASP A 57 7.33 2.71 4.20
CA ASP A 57 8.40 3.31 3.40
C ASP A 57 7.92 4.58 2.69
N ASP A 58 6.76 4.51 2.03
CA ASP A 58 6.21 5.65 1.27
C ASP A 58 5.75 6.80 2.21
N ALA A 59 5.47 6.51 3.49
CA ALA A 59 5.14 7.49 4.51
C ALA A 59 6.35 8.05 5.26
N ASP A 60 7.55 7.48 5.10
CA ASP A 60 8.75 7.96 5.79
C ASP A 60 9.30 9.21 5.07
N PRO A 61 9.31 10.38 5.73
CA PRO A 61 9.78 11.63 5.11
C PRO A 61 11.28 11.63 4.75
N ARG A 62 12.04 10.62 5.20
CA ARG A 62 13.46 10.45 4.89
C ARG A 62 13.68 9.72 3.55
N ILE A 63 12.66 9.06 3.03
CA ILE A 63 12.72 8.36 1.75
C ILE A 63 12.25 9.35 0.67
N PRO A 64 13.12 9.75 -0.28
CA PRO A 64 12.74 10.70 -1.32
C PRO A 64 11.58 10.18 -2.18
N ASP A 65 10.63 11.07 -2.51
CA ASP A 65 9.55 10.76 -3.45
C ASP A 65 10.11 10.72 -4.88
N GLU A 66 10.02 9.55 -5.51
CA GLU A 66 10.51 9.28 -6.87
C GLU A 66 9.88 10.21 -7.93
N SER A 67 8.67 10.72 -7.68
CA SER A 67 7.92 11.57 -8.63
C SER A 67 8.46 12.98 -8.77
N VAL A 68 9.32 13.42 -7.85
CA VAL A 68 9.89 14.79 -7.82
C VAL A 68 11.13 14.93 -8.73
N TRP A 69 11.75 13.83 -9.13
CA TRP A 69 13.09 13.84 -9.74
C TRP A 69 13.10 13.76 -11.27
N GLN A 70 14.11 14.39 -11.87
CA GLN A 70 14.29 14.40 -13.31
C GLN A 70 14.76 13.02 -13.82
N PRO A 71 14.44 12.62 -15.06
CA PRO A 71 14.80 11.31 -15.63
C PRO A 71 16.28 10.92 -15.50
N GLU A 72 17.16 11.90 -15.56
CA GLU A 72 18.61 11.74 -15.47
C GLU A 72 19.08 11.35 -14.05
N GLU A 73 18.36 11.82 -13.03
CA GLU A 73 18.67 11.61 -11.60
C GLU A 73 18.00 10.34 -11.05
N ARG A 74 17.08 9.73 -11.81
CA ARG A 74 16.27 8.59 -11.33
C ARG A 74 17.11 7.39 -10.90
N ALA A 75 18.23 7.11 -11.57
CA ALA A 75 19.05 5.96 -11.23
C ALA A 75 19.74 6.13 -9.87
N GLU A 76 20.31 7.31 -9.61
CA GLU A 76 20.96 7.64 -8.35
C GLU A 76 19.94 7.76 -7.21
N VAL A 77 18.80 8.39 -7.49
CA VAL A 77 17.68 8.50 -6.54
C VAL A 77 17.09 7.13 -6.21
N ALA A 78 16.91 6.25 -7.21
CA ALA A 78 16.40 4.89 -6.96
C ALA A 78 17.31 4.11 -6.02
N GLU A 79 18.62 4.26 -6.17
CA GLU A 79 19.59 3.65 -5.27
C GLU A 79 19.52 4.25 -3.86
N ALA A 80 19.44 5.57 -3.73
CA ALA A 80 19.28 6.24 -2.44
C ALA A 80 17.97 5.84 -1.73
N VAL A 81 16.86 5.74 -2.48
CA VAL A 81 15.57 5.26 -2.00
C VAL A 81 15.68 3.81 -1.53
N ARG A 82 16.36 2.94 -2.30
CA ARG A 82 16.58 1.54 -1.94
C ARG A 82 17.36 1.41 -0.63
N ILE A 83 18.44 2.19 -0.48
CA ILE A 83 19.24 2.22 0.74
C ILE A 83 18.40 2.73 1.92
N GLY A 84 17.69 3.84 1.77
CA GLY A 84 16.83 4.41 2.82
C GLY A 84 15.77 3.43 3.31
N LYS A 85 15.12 2.70 2.39
CA LYS A 85 14.16 1.62 2.71
C LYS A 85 14.81 0.50 3.52
N LEU A 86 16.00 0.05 3.11
CA LEU A 86 16.73 -1.02 3.82
C LEU A 86 17.12 -0.60 5.23
N GLU A 87 17.70 0.59 5.39
CA GLU A 87 18.11 1.10 6.70
C GLU A 87 16.93 1.28 7.66
N ARG A 88 15.78 1.75 7.16
CA ARG A 88 14.55 1.88 7.94
C ARG A 88 14.08 0.52 8.45
N ARG A 89 13.99 -0.47 7.56
CA ARG A 89 13.60 -1.85 7.92
C ARG A 89 14.56 -2.50 8.91
N GLU A 90 15.86 -2.26 8.76
CA GLU A 90 16.88 -2.76 9.68
C GLU A 90 16.69 -2.19 11.09
N ARG A 91 16.47 -0.87 11.21
CA ARG A 91 16.18 -0.22 12.50
C ARG A 91 14.91 -0.77 13.15
N ASP A 92 13.84 -0.95 12.37
CA ASP A 92 12.58 -1.52 12.88
C ASP A 92 12.76 -2.97 13.35
N ARG A 93 13.62 -3.75 12.67
CA ARG A 93 13.96 -5.12 13.08
C ARG A 93 14.72 -5.13 14.41
N ILE A 94 15.79 -4.34 14.51
CA ILE A 94 16.60 -4.24 15.74
C ILE A 94 15.72 -3.79 16.91
N LYS A 95 14.91 -2.77 16.72
CA LYS A 95 14.00 -2.26 17.75
C LYS A 95 13.01 -3.34 18.21
N ARG A 96 12.42 -4.12 17.29
CA ARG A 96 11.52 -5.22 17.66
C ARG A 96 12.24 -6.30 18.46
N GLU A 97 13.45 -6.71 18.04
CA GLU A 97 14.24 -7.69 18.79
C GLU A 97 14.59 -7.19 20.21
N GLU A 98 14.85 -5.89 20.37
CA GLU A 98 15.07 -5.27 21.69
C GLU A 98 13.79 -5.26 22.53
N GLU A 99 12.64 -4.87 21.96
CA GLU A 99 11.36 -4.87 22.66
C GLU A 99 10.92 -6.29 23.08
N GLU A 100 11.15 -7.30 22.23
CA GLU A 100 10.92 -8.71 22.55
C GLU A 100 11.82 -9.19 23.70
N LYS A 101 13.13 -8.85 23.67
CA LYS A 101 14.05 -9.16 24.78
C LYS A 101 13.65 -8.50 26.09
N LEU A 102 13.03 -7.33 26.02
CA LEU A 102 12.54 -6.58 27.18
C LEU A 102 11.16 -7.06 27.66
N GLY A 103 10.56 -8.06 27.01
CA GLY A 103 9.23 -8.58 27.35
C GLY A 103 8.11 -7.55 27.13
N MET A 104 8.32 -6.55 26.28
CA MET A 104 7.36 -5.46 26.02
C MET A 104 6.15 -5.91 25.18
N TRP A 105 6.19 -7.14 24.68
CA TRP A 105 5.16 -7.73 23.82
C TRP A 105 4.62 -9.06 24.37
N ASP A 106 4.95 -9.43 25.61
CA ASP A 106 4.33 -10.56 26.32
C ASP A 106 3.03 -10.12 27.01
N GLU A 107 1.94 -10.05 26.22
CA GLU A 107 0.53 -10.44 26.50
C GLU A 107 -0.43 -9.91 25.41
#